data_AF-A0A8B8D7W3-F1
#
_entry.id   AF-A0A8B8D7W3-F1
#
_cell.length_a   1.000
_cell.length_b   1.000
_cell.length_c   1.000
_cell.angle_alpha   90.00
_cell.angle_beta   90.00
_cell.angle_gamma   90.00
#
_symmetry.space_group_name_H-M   'P 1'
#
loop_
_entity.id
_entity.type
_entity.pdbx_description
1 polymer ?
#
loop_
_entity_poly.entity_id
_entity_poly.type
_entity_poly.pdbx_seq_one_letter_code
_entity_poly.pdbx_strand_id
1 'polypeptide(L)'
;MIRQNRHHDQKLSWQVFKPDDYVYVYFPLRKVRRSTQEDRVVAFHGHKNVLSNFFPAELKVNGETHGSAEHAFQLTKALRNGDINAAERIRAATTALDAKRIGDTVKSSSTWDTEKVDIMSNIIEAKFSQVEPFREKIKKCGSKHVIVEATYDDFWGSGLNEEATLKTKPKAWPGSNTLGKVITAVAKKHCKKSRPNRSFSVPRQPARKASKNTQQEITAFVSQLMDGPAKRSYDDLRTDDDSPHSDSE
;
A
#
# COMPACT_ATOMS: atom_id res chain seq x y z
N MET A 1 -13.07 -35.36 -39.54
CA MET A 1 -13.52 -34.40 -38.50
C MET A 1 -14.72 -34.99 -37.77
N ILE A 2 -14.62 -35.23 -36.46
CA ILE A 2 -15.78 -35.47 -35.58
C ILE A 2 -15.55 -34.65 -34.31
N ARG A 3 -16.48 -33.74 -33.98
CA ARG A 3 -16.52 -33.08 -32.67
C ARG A 3 -17.38 -33.91 -31.74
N GLN A 4 -16.83 -34.36 -30.62
CA GLN A 4 -17.64 -34.80 -29.49
C GLN A 4 -17.37 -33.91 -28.27
N ASN A 5 -18.39 -33.16 -27.87
CA ASN A 5 -18.57 -32.68 -26.51
C ASN A 5 -19.46 -33.69 -25.79
N ARG A 6 -19.01 -34.26 -24.66
CA ARG A 6 -19.78 -34.33 -23.41
C ARG A 6 -18.98 -34.99 -22.28
N HIS A 7 -19.12 -34.38 -21.10
CA HIS A 7 -19.09 -34.92 -19.72
C HIS A 7 -18.39 -36.25 -19.40
N HIS A 8 -17.69 -36.23 -18.25
CA HIS A 8 -17.39 -37.42 -17.44
C HIS A 8 -18.63 -38.31 -17.29
N ASP A 9 -18.65 -39.46 -17.97
CA ASP A 9 -18.56 -40.76 -17.30
C ASP A 9 -18.22 -41.84 -18.35
N GLN A 10 -17.02 -42.42 -18.30
CA GLN A 10 -16.64 -43.55 -19.15
C GLN A 10 -15.79 -44.54 -18.38
N LYS A 11 -16.35 -45.74 -18.16
CA LYS A 11 -15.61 -46.91 -17.69
C LYS A 11 -14.51 -47.24 -18.70
N LEU A 12 -13.27 -47.29 -18.23
CA LEU A 12 -12.12 -47.66 -19.06
C LEU A 12 -12.18 -49.16 -19.41
N SER A 13 -12.67 -49.48 -20.61
CA SER A 13 -12.50 -50.80 -21.21
C SER A 13 -11.16 -50.87 -21.93
N TRP A 14 -10.30 -51.82 -21.54
CA TRP A 14 -9.05 -52.08 -22.24
C TRP A 14 -9.33 -52.70 -23.61
N GLN A 15 -8.94 -52.02 -24.69
CA GLN A 15 -8.92 -52.59 -26.03
C GLN A 15 -7.55 -53.24 -26.29
N VAL A 16 -7.56 -54.46 -26.81
CA VAL A 16 -6.35 -55.19 -27.22
C VAL A 16 -6.10 -54.90 -28.70
N PHE A 17 -4.93 -54.34 -29.00
CA PHE A 17 -4.49 -54.00 -30.36
C PHE A 17 -3.61 -55.13 -30.93
N LYS A 18 -3.64 -55.31 -32.25
CA LYS A 18 -2.81 -56.29 -32.97
C LYS A 18 -1.41 -55.71 -33.28
N PRO A 19 -0.41 -56.55 -33.63
CA PRO A 19 0.97 -56.10 -33.82
C PRO A 19 1.17 -54.98 -34.86
N ASP A 20 0.30 -54.91 -35.88
CA ASP A 20 0.38 -53.91 -36.97
C ASP A 20 -0.58 -52.71 -36.77
N ASP A 21 -1.26 -52.60 -35.63
CA ASP A 21 -2.19 -51.49 -35.35
C ASP A 21 -1.44 -50.22 -34.89
N TYR A 22 -1.39 -49.20 -35.75
CA TYR A 22 -0.78 -47.90 -35.41
C TYR A 22 -1.72 -47.03 -34.57
N VAL A 23 -1.44 -46.93 -33.26
CA VAL A 23 -2.20 -46.09 -32.31
C VAL A 23 -1.64 -44.67 -32.24
N TYR A 24 -2.37 -43.70 -32.77
CA TYR A 24 -2.02 -42.27 -32.67
C TYR A 24 -2.46 -41.67 -31.33
N VAL A 25 -1.53 -41.56 -30.38
CA VAL A 25 -1.76 -40.88 -29.09
C VAL A 25 -1.62 -39.36 -29.27
N TYR A 26 -2.75 -38.67 -29.37
CA TYR A 26 -2.76 -37.20 -29.49
C TYR A 26 -2.54 -36.53 -28.14
N PHE A 27 -1.32 -36.07 -27.87
CA PHE A 27 -1.04 -35.21 -26.72
C PHE A 27 -1.47 -33.76 -27.02
N PRO A 28 -2.55 -33.24 -26.40
CA PRO A 28 -2.91 -31.84 -26.59
C PRO A 28 -1.82 -30.95 -25.99
N LEU A 29 -1.06 -30.27 -26.84
CA LEU A 29 -0.08 -29.27 -26.44
C LEU A 29 -0.78 -28.20 -25.59
N ARG A 30 -0.68 -28.32 -24.27
CA ARG A 30 -1.10 -27.26 -23.34
C ARG A 30 -0.32 -26.02 -23.73
N LYS A 31 -1.00 -25.01 -24.28
CA LYS A 31 -0.46 -23.64 -24.36
C LYS A 31 -0.05 -23.23 -22.96
N VAL A 32 1.24 -23.32 -22.67
CA VAL A 32 1.82 -22.67 -21.50
C VAL A 32 1.49 -21.20 -21.67
N ARG A 33 0.56 -20.70 -20.85
CA ARG A 33 0.37 -19.28 -20.68
C ARG A 33 1.68 -18.76 -20.12
N ARG A 34 2.56 -18.27 -21.01
CA ARG A 34 3.66 -17.39 -20.61
C ARG A 34 3.00 -16.24 -19.87
N SER A 35 3.10 -16.23 -18.55
CA SER A 35 2.80 -15.05 -17.77
C SER A 35 3.89 -14.04 -18.10
N THR A 36 3.71 -13.27 -19.18
CA THR A 36 4.47 -12.05 -19.46
C THR A 36 4.05 -10.94 -18.50
N GLN A 37 4.05 -11.27 -17.21
CA GLN A 37 4.26 -10.33 -16.15
C GLN A 37 5.77 -10.08 -16.18
N GLU A 38 6.22 -9.29 -17.14
CA GLU A 38 7.56 -8.72 -17.06
C GLU A 38 7.59 -7.88 -15.79
N ASP A 39 8.37 -8.35 -14.82
CA ASP A 39 8.62 -7.61 -13.59
C ASP A 39 9.22 -6.28 -13.99
N ARG A 40 8.42 -5.21 -13.94
CA ARG A 40 8.87 -3.88 -14.34
C ARG A 40 9.92 -3.42 -13.33
N VAL A 41 11.18 -3.58 -13.69
CA VAL A 41 12.33 -3.17 -12.88
C VAL A 41 12.38 -1.66 -12.80
N VAL A 42 12.55 -1.14 -11.59
CA VAL A 42 12.82 0.27 -11.32
C VAL A 42 14.22 0.33 -10.72
N ALA A 43 15.21 0.43 -11.61
CA ALA A 43 16.58 0.68 -11.23
C ALA A 43 16.72 2.13 -10.72
N PHE A 44 17.63 2.32 -9.77
CA PHE A 44 18.08 3.64 -9.33
C PHE A 44 19.52 3.56 -8.84
N HIS A 45 20.24 4.68 -8.87
CA HIS A 45 21.52 4.82 -8.19
C HIS A 45 21.78 6.27 -7.78
N GLY A 46 22.59 6.47 -6.75
CA GLY A 46 23.19 7.77 -6.39
C GLY A 46 22.25 8.82 -5.78
N HIS A 47 22.86 9.90 -5.29
CA HIS A 47 22.22 10.96 -4.51
C HIS A 47 21.10 11.74 -5.22
N LYS A 48 21.04 11.69 -6.57
CA LYS A 48 20.00 12.38 -7.34
C LYS A 48 18.66 11.62 -7.33
N ASN A 49 18.67 10.33 -7.04
CA ASN A 49 17.46 9.52 -7.05
C ASN A 49 16.89 9.39 -5.64
N VAL A 50 15.67 9.90 -5.46
CA VAL A 50 14.94 9.89 -4.19
C VAL A 50 14.88 8.50 -3.53
N LEU A 51 14.88 7.42 -4.32
CA LEU A 51 14.86 6.05 -3.79
C LEU A 51 16.16 5.65 -3.06
N SER A 52 17.32 6.21 -3.44
CA SER A 52 18.61 5.87 -2.83
C SER A 52 18.76 6.41 -1.41
N ASN A 53 19.53 5.69 -0.58
CA ASN A 53 19.89 6.14 0.78
C ASN A 53 20.79 7.38 0.76
N PHE A 54 21.42 7.64 -0.38
CA PHE A 54 22.30 8.78 -0.64
C PHE A 54 21.54 10.06 -0.97
N PHE A 55 20.22 9.99 -1.18
CA PHE A 55 19.40 11.17 -1.43
C PHE A 55 19.44 12.13 -0.24
N PRO A 56 19.85 13.41 -0.44
CA PRO A 56 19.85 14.41 0.63
C PRO A 56 18.42 14.68 1.09
N ALA A 57 18.13 14.38 2.35
CA ALA A 57 16.85 14.64 2.98
C ALA A 57 17.03 14.67 4.49
N GLU A 58 16.54 15.74 5.11
CA GLU A 58 16.48 15.83 6.56
C GLU A 58 15.59 14.71 7.11
N LEU A 59 16.15 13.87 7.98
CA LEU A 59 15.51 12.67 8.47
C LEU A 59 15.75 12.51 9.97
N LYS A 60 14.68 12.53 10.77
CA LYS A 60 14.77 12.26 12.21
C LYS A 60 14.68 10.77 12.50
N VAL A 61 15.75 10.18 13.05
CA VAL A 61 15.85 8.76 13.44
C VAL A 61 16.56 8.65 14.79
N ASN A 62 16.02 7.81 15.70
CA ASN A 62 16.56 7.57 17.04
C ASN A 62 16.73 8.86 17.88
N GLY A 63 15.88 9.86 17.66
CA GLY A 63 15.93 11.17 18.34
C GLY A 63 16.81 12.21 17.67
N GLU A 64 17.81 11.80 16.89
CA GLU A 64 18.73 12.67 16.15
C GLU A 64 18.24 12.98 14.72
N THR A 65 18.67 14.10 14.15
CA THR A 65 18.38 14.52 12.77
C THR A 65 19.59 14.26 11.88
N HIS A 66 19.36 13.66 10.71
CA HIS A 66 20.39 13.20 9.76
C HIS A 66 20.19 13.83 8.38
N GLY A 67 21.27 14.14 7.66
CA GLY A 67 21.21 14.71 6.30
C GLY A 67 20.82 13.70 5.20
N SER A 68 20.82 12.40 5.50
CA SER A 68 20.27 11.34 4.64
C SER A 68 20.03 10.06 5.44
N ALA A 69 19.40 9.07 4.79
CA ALA A 69 19.27 7.71 5.35
C ALA A 69 20.64 7.03 5.58
N GLU A 70 21.63 7.29 4.72
CA GLU A 70 22.99 6.77 4.87
C GLU A 70 23.68 7.31 6.14
N HIS A 71 23.52 8.60 6.46
CA HIS A 71 24.06 9.17 7.71
C HIS A 71 23.47 8.47 8.93
N ALA A 72 22.15 8.29 8.98
CA ALA A 72 21.47 7.60 10.08
C ALA A 72 21.95 6.14 10.23
N PHE A 73 22.17 5.45 9.10
CA PHE A 73 22.63 4.07 9.08
C PHE A 73 24.07 3.92 9.59
N GLN A 74 24.99 4.72 9.07
CA GLN A 74 26.40 4.66 9.43
C GLN A 74 26.66 5.18 10.85
N LEU A 75 25.91 6.20 11.30
CA LEU A 75 25.96 6.63 12.70
C LEU A 75 25.51 5.50 13.64
N THR A 76 24.40 4.83 13.30
CA THR A 76 23.92 3.68 14.08
C THR A 76 24.94 2.54 14.09
N LYS A 77 25.68 2.32 12.97
CA LYS A 77 26.81 1.38 12.91
C LYS A 77 27.92 1.77 13.89
N ALA A 78 28.38 3.02 13.85
CA ALA A 78 29.45 3.52 14.71
C ALA A 78 29.08 3.36 16.20
N LEU A 79 27.90 3.85 16.59
CA LEU A 79 27.41 3.79 17.98
C LEU A 79 27.23 2.35 18.48
N ARG A 80 26.66 1.44 17.68
CA ARG A 80 26.47 0.02 18.09
C ARG A 80 27.78 -0.77 18.21
N ASN A 81 28.84 -0.35 17.53
CA ASN A 81 30.17 -0.95 17.65
C ASN A 81 31.09 -0.18 18.63
N GLY A 82 30.57 0.83 19.34
CA GLY A 82 31.30 1.61 20.35
C GLY A 82 32.30 2.64 19.78
N ASP A 83 32.29 2.88 18.47
CA ASP A 83 33.22 3.81 17.82
C ASP A 83 32.67 5.25 17.86
N ILE A 84 32.88 5.90 19.00
CA ILE A 84 32.41 7.28 19.25
C ILE A 84 33.12 8.29 18.34
N ASN A 85 34.39 8.07 18.00
CA ASN A 85 35.13 8.98 17.11
C ASN A 85 34.58 8.92 15.67
N ALA A 86 34.30 7.72 15.15
CA ALA A 86 33.61 7.60 13.86
C ALA A 86 32.20 8.21 13.93
N ALA A 87 31.46 8.04 15.03
CA ALA A 87 30.14 8.62 15.21
C ALA A 87 30.14 10.16 15.12
N GLU A 88 31.07 10.83 15.80
CA GLU A 88 31.24 12.29 15.73
C GLU A 88 31.62 12.75 14.32
N ARG A 89 32.55 12.06 13.66
CA ARG A 89 32.95 12.33 12.28
C ARG A 89 31.81 12.14 11.28
N ILE A 90 30.92 11.17 11.50
CA ILE A 90 29.71 10.93 10.68
C ILE A 90 28.68 12.04 10.91
N ARG A 91 28.49 12.52 12.14
CA ARG A 91 27.62 13.69 12.42
C ARG A 91 28.12 14.96 11.73
N ALA A 92 29.44 15.11 11.61
CA ALA A 92 30.08 16.23 10.91
C ALA A 92 30.21 16.05 9.39
N ALA A 93 29.80 14.91 8.83
CA ALA A 93 29.95 14.64 7.40
C ALA A 93 28.97 15.47 6.57
N THR A 94 29.47 16.13 5.51
CA THR A 94 28.65 16.95 4.61
C THR A 94 27.82 16.12 3.62
N THR A 95 28.31 14.92 3.25
CA THR A 95 27.65 14.08 2.24
C THR A 95 27.47 12.65 2.70
N ALA A 96 26.42 12.00 2.17
CA ALA A 96 26.15 10.59 2.39
C ALA A 96 27.34 9.67 2.02
N LEU A 97 28.13 10.07 1.02
CA LEU A 97 29.32 9.32 0.61
C LEU A 97 30.44 9.41 1.66
N ASP A 98 30.60 10.57 2.30
CA ASP A 98 31.61 10.75 3.35
C ASP A 98 31.20 10.05 4.64
N ALA A 99 29.91 10.10 5.00
CA ALA A 99 29.35 9.28 6.07
C ALA A 99 29.58 7.77 5.82
N LYS A 100 29.36 7.29 4.58
CA LYS A 100 29.69 5.92 4.20
C LYS A 100 31.18 5.61 4.33
N ARG A 101 32.07 6.47 3.80
CA ARG A 101 33.54 6.27 3.89
C ARG A 101 34.02 6.14 5.33
N ILE A 102 33.49 6.95 6.24
CA ILE A 102 33.82 6.86 7.68
C ILE A 102 33.20 5.58 8.28
N GLY A 103 31.94 5.30 7.98
CA GLY A 103 31.25 4.08 8.40
C GLY A 103 31.93 2.79 7.94
N ASP A 104 32.57 2.78 6.78
CA ASP A 104 33.34 1.65 6.25
C ASP A 104 34.65 1.40 7.04
N THR A 105 35.18 2.40 7.76
CA THR A 105 36.30 2.19 8.70
C THR A 105 35.89 1.57 10.04
N VAL A 106 34.59 1.61 10.39
CA VAL A 106 34.07 1.00 11.61
C VAL A 106 34.06 -0.53 11.47
N LYS A 107 34.78 -1.21 12.36
CA LYS A 107 34.79 -2.67 12.45
C LYS A 107 33.39 -3.19 12.79
N SER A 108 32.83 -4.08 11.96
CA SER A 108 31.54 -4.72 12.22
C SER A 108 31.67 -5.85 13.25
N SER A 109 30.77 -5.84 14.24
CA SER A 109 30.48 -6.98 15.09
C SER A 109 29.51 -7.97 14.42
N SER A 110 29.49 -9.22 14.88
CA SER A 110 28.49 -10.21 14.46
C SER A 110 27.06 -9.76 14.72
N THR A 111 26.84 -9.03 15.82
CA THR A 111 25.54 -8.44 16.18
C THR A 111 25.08 -7.46 15.11
N TRP A 112 25.97 -6.57 14.65
CA TRP A 112 25.66 -5.64 13.56
C TRP A 112 25.20 -6.35 12.28
N ASP A 113 25.86 -7.45 11.91
CA ASP A 113 25.49 -8.20 10.70
C ASP A 113 24.10 -8.85 10.77
N THR A 114 23.61 -9.20 11.97
CA THR A 114 22.24 -9.66 12.18
C THR A 114 21.21 -8.52 12.18
N GLU A 115 21.56 -7.34 12.69
CA GLU A 115 20.61 -6.24 12.93
C GLU A 115 20.52 -5.22 11.78
N LYS A 116 21.54 -5.13 10.92
CA LYS A 116 21.64 -4.10 9.87
C LYS A 116 20.42 -4.00 8.96
N VAL A 117 19.72 -5.11 8.68
CA VAL A 117 18.52 -5.14 7.84
C VAL A 117 17.33 -4.50 8.55
N ASP A 118 17.13 -4.78 9.83
CA ASP A 118 16.04 -4.20 10.63
C ASP A 118 16.28 -2.73 10.91
N ILE A 119 17.53 -2.34 11.19
CA ILE A 119 17.96 -0.94 11.33
C ILE A 119 17.66 -0.17 10.02
N MET A 120 18.06 -0.72 8.87
CA MET A 120 17.74 -0.13 7.57
C MET A 120 16.23 -0.06 7.33
N SER A 121 15.46 -1.09 7.70
CA SER A 121 14.00 -1.08 7.60
C SER A 121 13.38 0.07 8.40
N ASN A 122 13.82 0.30 9.63
CA ASN A 122 13.35 1.40 10.47
C ASN A 122 13.69 2.78 9.86
N ILE A 123 14.89 2.93 9.29
CA ILE A 123 15.31 4.16 8.59
C ILE A 123 14.45 4.39 7.34
N ILE A 124 14.15 3.35 6.55
CA ILE A 124 13.28 3.45 5.37
C ILE A 124 11.82 3.72 5.75
N GLU A 125 11.32 3.21 6.88
CA GLU A 125 10.00 3.57 7.42
C GLU A 125 9.94 5.04 7.85
N ALA A 126 10.97 5.53 8.55
CA ALA A 126 11.10 6.95 8.87
C ALA A 126 11.12 7.81 7.59
N LYS A 127 11.90 7.42 6.57
CA LYS A 127 11.99 8.10 5.28
C LYS A 127 10.65 8.11 4.54
N PHE A 128 9.88 7.02 4.58
CA PHE A 128 8.53 6.96 4.01
C PHE A 128 7.52 7.86 4.74
N SER A 129 7.68 8.04 6.05
CA SER A 129 6.84 8.92 6.85
C SER A 129 7.17 10.41 6.64
N GLN A 130 8.45 10.77 6.57
CA GLN A 130 8.94 12.15 6.61
C GLN A 130 9.19 12.76 5.21
N VAL A 131 9.62 11.97 4.22
CA VAL A 131 10.04 12.47 2.90
C VAL A 131 8.95 12.24 1.85
N GLU A 132 8.11 13.25 1.58
CA GLU A 132 7.01 13.13 0.61
C GLU A 132 7.46 12.68 -0.79
N PRO A 133 8.52 13.22 -1.41
CA PRO A 133 8.95 12.77 -2.74
C PRO A 133 9.27 11.26 -2.80
N PHE A 134 9.77 10.67 -1.71
CA PHE A 134 10.06 9.24 -1.60
C PHE A 134 8.77 8.43 -1.53
N ARG A 135 7.83 8.89 -0.70
CA ARG A 135 6.49 8.33 -0.55
C ARG A 135 5.70 8.38 -1.86
N GLU A 136 5.72 9.49 -2.59
CA GLU A 136 5.08 9.62 -3.90
C GLU A 136 5.69 8.70 -4.95
N LYS A 137 7.03 8.65 -5.05
CA LYS A 137 7.74 7.76 -5.98
C LYS A 137 7.33 6.30 -5.74
N ILE A 138 7.29 5.87 -4.48
CA ILE A 138 6.87 4.52 -4.09
C ILE A 138 5.39 4.26 -4.42
N LYS A 139 4.48 5.21 -4.11
CA LYS A 139 3.05 5.11 -4.49
C LYS A 139 2.89 4.94 -6.00
N LYS A 140 3.67 5.69 -6.81
CA LYS A 140 3.65 5.65 -8.28
C LYS A 140 4.20 4.35 -8.86
N CYS A 141 5.25 3.78 -8.26
CA CYS A 141 5.73 2.44 -8.60
C CYS A 141 4.68 1.37 -8.22
N GLY A 142 4.16 1.39 -7.00
CA GLY A 142 3.20 0.40 -6.53
C GLY A 142 3.78 -1.03 -6.43
N SER A 143 2.95 -1.96 -5.96
CA SER A 143 3.41 -3.26 -5.43
C SER A 143 3.85 -4.33 -6.45
N LYS A 144 3.84 -4.01 -7.76
CA LYS A 144 4.19 -4.93 -8.86
C LYS A 144 5.57 -4.67 -9.47
N HIS A 145 6.23 -3.56 -9.13
CA HIS A 145 7.54 -3.22 -9.68
C HIS A 145 8.65 -3.80 -8.78
N VAL A 146 9.75 -4.23 -9.41
CA VAL A 146 10.96 -4.63 -8.68
C VAL A 146 11.86 -3.42 -8.56
N ILE A 147 11.81 -2.76 -7.39
CA ILE A 147 12.70 -1.66 -7.03
C ILE A 147 14.09 -2.25 -6.75
N VAL A 148 15.16 -1.66 -7.28
CA VAL A 148 16.55 -2.14 -7.12
C VAL A 148 17.57 -1.01 -7.17
N GLU A 149 18.55 -1.02 -6.27
CA GLU A 149 19.72 -0.16 -6.38
C GLU A 149 20.73 -0.80 -7.35
N ALA A 150 21.03 -0.11 -8.44
CA ALA A 150 21.89 -0.61 -9.52
C ALA A 150 23.35 -0.24 -9.27
N THR A 151 23.94 -0.94 -8.30
CA THR A 151 25.32 -0.82 -7.86
C THR A 151 26.00 -2.19 -7.82
N TYR A 152 27.33 -2.21 -7.87
CA TYR A 152 28.16 -3.41 -7.65
C TYR A 152 28.20 -3.82 -6.16
N ASP A 153 27.06 -3.77 -5.48
CA ASP A 153 26.88 -4.24 -4.10
C ASP A 153 26.03 -5.53 -4.12
N ASP A 154 26.63 -6.64 -3.72
CA ASP A 154 26.01 -7.97 -3.77
C ASP A 154 24.98 -8.22 -2.67
N PHE A 155 24.88 -7.34 -1.66
CA PHE A 155 23.94 -7.48 -0.54
C PHE A 155 22.75 -6.52 -0.69
N TRP A 156 23.01 -5.22 -0.79
CA TRP A 156 21.99 -4.19 -0.87
C TRP A 156 21.44 -3.99 -2.28
N GLY A 157 22.30 -4.07 -3.31
CA GLY A 157 22.00 -3.78 -4.71
C GLY A 157 21.85 -5.01 -5.60
N SER A 158 21.95 -4.81 -6.92
CA SER A 158 21.92 -5.87 -7.95
C SER A 158 23.28 -6.53 -8.20
N GLY A 159 24.38 -6.02 -7.66
CA GLY A 159 25.74 -6.39 -8.05
C GLY A 159 26.09 -6.03 -9.51
N LEU A 160 25.32 -5.12 -10.14
CA LEU A 160 25.42 -4.73 -11.54
C LEU A 160 25.22 -3.21 -11.71
N ASN A 161 25.77 -2.63 -12.78
CA ASN A 161 25.41 -1.28 -13.19
C ASN A 161 23.95 -1.18 -13.68
N GLU A 162 23.44 0.05 -13.89
CA GLU A 162 22.05 0.30 -14.29
C GLU A 162 21.65 -0.40 -15.59
N GLU A 163 22.47 -0.32 -16.63
CA GLU A 163 22.18 -0.94 -17.93
C GLU A 163 22.10 -2.47 -17.84
N ALA A 164 23.09 -3.10 -17.18
CA ALA A 164 23.10 -4.54 -16.96
C ALA A 164 21.97 -5.01 -16.04
N THR A 165 21.61 -4.20 -15.02
CA THR A 165 20.48 -4.47 -14.11
C THR A 165 19.15 -4.49 -14.87
N LEU A 166 18.94 -3.55 -15.80
CA LEU A 166 17.71 -3.47 -16.60
C LEU A 166 17.61 -4.56 -17.69
N LYS A 167 18.75 -4.99 -18.26
CA LYS A 167 18.80 -6.08 -19.26
C LYS A 167 18.73 -7.48 -18.63
N THR A 168 19.12 -7.62 -17.37
CA THR A 168 19.17 -8.90 -16.65
C THR A 168 17.89 -9.13 -15.85
N LYS A 169 17.32 -10.34 -15.90
CA LYS A 169 16.13 -10.68 -15.10
C LYS A 169 16.47 -10.66 -13.59
N PRO A 170 15.56 -10.20 -12.70
CA PRO A 170 15.83 -10.12 -11.26
C PRO A 170 16.32 -11.40 -10.56
N LYS A 171 16.03 -12.57 -11.13
CA LYS A 171 16.50 -13.88 -10.63
C LYS A 171 17.94 -14.24 -11.01
N ALA A 172 18.56 -13.46 -11.88
CA ALA A 172 19.90 -13.68 -12.42
C ALA A 172 20.86 -12.52 -12.09
N TRP A 173 20.45 -11.59 -11.22
CA TRP A 173 21.38 -10.63 -10.63
C TRP A 173 22.30 -11.35 -9.63
N PRO A 174 23.61 -11.05 -9.62
CA PRO A 174 24.53 -11.55 -8.58
C PRO A 174 24.16 -11.00 -7.20
N GLY A 175 23.68 -9.75 -7.14
CA GLY A 175 23.30 -9.11 -5.88
C GLY A 175 21.91 -9.46 -5.37
N SER A 176 21.80 -9.52 -4.05
CA SER A 176 20.60 -9.94 -3.31
C SER A 176 19.46 -8.92 -3.33
N ASN A 177 19.68 -7.68 -3.75
CA ASN A 177 18.72 -6.57 -3.73
C ASN A 177 17.98 -6.43 -2.40
N THR A 178 18.71 -6.46 -1.28
CA THR A 178 18.10 -6.37 0.06
C THR A 178 17.44 -5.01 0.28
N LEU A 179 18.01 -3.92 -0.25
CA LEU A 179 17.42 -2.59 -0.12
C LEU A 179 16.07 -2.50 -0.86
N GLY A 180 15.99 -3.00 -2.09
CA GLY A 180 14.75 -3.05 -2.86
C GLY A 180 13.66 -3.90 -2.20
N LYS A 181 14.04 -5.02 -1.56
CA LYS A 181 13.13 -5.85 -0.75
C LYS A 181 12.59 -5.07 0.46
N VAL A 182 13.45 -4.36 1.20
CA VAL A 182 13.05 -3.52 2.35
C VAL A 182 12.10 -2.39 1.91
N ILE A 183 12.45 -1.62 0.89
CA ILE A 183 11.59 -0.56 0.32
C ILE A 183 10.23 -1.14 -0.10
N THR A 184 10.22 -2.29 -0.75
CA THR A 184 8.98 -2.98 -1.18
C THR A 184 8.14 -3.47 0.01
N ALA A 185 8.76 -3.92 1.09
CA ALA A 185 8.07 -4.34 2.31
C ALA A 185 7.40 -3.15 3.01
N VAL A 186 8.12 -2.05 3.19
CA VAL A 186 7.59 -0.78 3.74
C VAL A 186 6.44 -0.26 2.88
N ALA A 187 6.60 -0.21 1.56
CA ALA A 187 5.53 0.15 0.63
C ALA A 187 4.25 -0.69 0.85
N LYS A 188 4.39 -2.02 0.94
CA LYS A 188 3.27 -2.95 1.19
C LYS A 188 2.64 -2.75 2.58
N LYS A 189 3.43 -2.42 3.62
CA LYS A 189 2.97 -2.12 4.99
C LYS A 189 2.01 -0.92 4.97
N HIS A 190 2.37 0.16 4.27
CA HIS A 190 1.55 1.38 4.21
C HIS A 190 0.37 1.28 3.23
N CYS A 191 0.53 0.65 2.06
CA CYS A 191 -0.58 0.45 1.10
C CYS A 191 -1.73 -0.41 1.63
N LYS A 192 -1.49 -1.29 2.61
CA LYS A 192 -2.56 -2.07 3.27
C LYS A 192 -3.40 -1.22 4.22
N LYS A 193 -2.78 -0.32 4.97
CA LYS A 193 -3.44 0.59 5.93
C LYS A 193 -4.30 1.65 5.23
N SER A 194 -3.92 2.06 4.03
CA SER A 194 -4.61 3.08 3.24
C SER A 194 -5.68 2.52 2.29
N ARG A 195 -6.13 1.28 2.45
CA ARG A 195 -7.35 0.83 1.77
C ARG A 195 -8.53 1.52 2.45
N PRO A 196 -9.32 2.38 1.78
CA PRO A 196 -10.63 2.72 2.31
C PRO A 196 -11.38 1.40 2.51
N ASN A 197 -12.17 1.31 3.58
CA ASN A 197 -12.99 0.13 3.86
C ASN A 197 -13.69 -0.25 2.56
N ARG A 198 -13.34 -1.42 2.01
CA ARG A 198 -13.95 -1.94 0.78
C ARG A 198 -15.43 -1.97 1.07
N SER A 199 -16.19 -1.07 0.44
CA SER A 199 -17.60 -0.85 0.77
C SER A 199 -18.25 -2.22 0.81
N PHE A 200 -18.64 -2.67 2.01
CA PHE A 200 -19.38 -3.92 2.11
C PHE A 200 -20.60 -3.70 1.24
N SER A 201 -20.69 -4.49 0.16
CA SER A 201 -21.81 -4.42 -0.74
C SER A 201 -23.01 -4.85 0.07
N VAL A 202 -23.71 -3.87 0.66
CA VAL A 202 -24.90 -4.10 1.48
C VAL A 202 -25.78 -5.02 0.63
N PRO A 203 -26.08 -6.25 1.10
CA PRO A 203 -26.87 -7.17 0.31
C PRO A 203 -28.15 -6.46 -0.10
N ARG A 204 -28.41 -6.39 -1.42
CA ARG A 204 -29.56 -5.68 -1.95
C ARG A 204 -30.80 -6.27 -1.28
N GLN A 205 -31.38 -5.54 -0.31
CA GLN A 205 -32.55 -6.03 0.39
C GLN A 205 -33.64 -6.27 -0.66
N PRO A 206 -34.32 -7.43 -0.66
CA PRO A 206 -35.46 -7.62 -1.52
C PRO A 206 -36.47 -6.52 -1.21
N ALA A 207 -37.03 -5.91 -2.26
CA ALA A 207 -37.94 -4.78 -2.10
C ALA A 207 -39.04 -5.14 -1.10
N ARG A 208 -39.19 -4.33 -0.03
CA ARG A 208 -40.32 -4.46 0.89
C ARG A 208 -41.59 -4.37 0.04
N LYS A 209 -42.38 -5.46 0.00
CA LYS A 209 -43.70 -5.42 -0.62
C LYS A 209 -44.47 -4.27 0.04
N ALA A 210 -45.04 -3.39 -0.76
CA ALA A 210 -45.79 -2.24 -0.26
C ALA A 210 -46.88 -2.73 0.71
N SER A 211 -46.85 -2.22 1.95
CA SER A 211 -47.97 -2.40 2.87
C SER A 211 -49.17 -1.66 2.28
N LYS A 212 -50.31 -2.32 2.19
CA LYS A 212 -51.52 -1.77 1.56
C LYS A 212 -52.28 -0.76 2.44
N ASN A 213 -51.77 -0.41 3.63
CA ASN A 213 -52.51 0.38 4.63
C ASN A 213 -52.19 1.87 4.69
N THR A 214 -51.12 2.37 4.07
CA THR A 214 -50.74 3.79 4.21
C THR A 214 -51.78 4.77 3.67
N GLN A 215 -52.58 4.39 2.67
CA GLN A 215 -53.69 5.24 2.21
C GLN A 215 -54.83 5.32 3.23
N GLN A 216 -55.15 4.24 3.93
CA GLN A 216 -56.21 4.26 4.97
C GLN A 216 -55.77 5.05 6.21
N GLU A 217 -54.51 4.92 6.62
CA GLU A 217 -53.93 5.66 7.74
C GLU A 217 -53.92 7.19 7.47
N ILE A 218 -53.56 7.61 6.24
CA ILE A 218 -53.61 9.02 5.85
C ILE A 218 -55.06 9.53 5.79
N THR A 219 -56.01 8.76 5.24
CA THR A 219 -57.42 9.19 5.18
C THR A 219 -58.05 9.33 6.57
N ALA A 220 -57.75 8.42 7.50
CA ALA A 220 -58.23 8.52 8.88
C ALA A 220 -57.72 9.79 9.59
N PHE A 221 -56.44 10.12 9.42
CA PHE A 221 -55.83 11.32 10.00
C PHE A 221 -56.42 12.62 9.43
N VAL A 222 -56.67 12.67 8.12
CA VAL A 222 -57.29 13.84 7.47
C VAL A 222 -58.75 14.02 7.88
N SER A 223 -59.51 12.94 8.06
CA SER A 223 -60.89 13.01 8.57
C SER A 223 -60.94 13.58 10.00
N GLN A 224 -60.01 13.16 10.86
CA GLN A 224 -59.94 13.61 12.26
C GLN A 224 -59.61 15.10 12.42
N LEU A 225 -59.07 15.75 11.39
CA LEU A 225 -58.80 17.20 11.35
C LEU A 225 -59.98 18.03 10.85
N MET A 226 -61.01 17.43 10.23
CA MET A 226 -62.16 18.14 9.67
C MET A 226 -63.35 18.25 10.64
N ASP A 227 -63.46 17.36 11.64
CA ASP A 227 -64.52 17.37 12.65
C ASP A 227 -64.20 18.24 13.89
N GLY A 228 -63.69 19.46 13.65
CA GLY A 228 -63.58 20.50 14.67
C GLY A 228 -64.94 21.18 14.93
N PRO A 229 -65.29 21.53 16.18
CA PRO A 229 -66.63 21.99 16.51
C PRO A 229 -66.98 23.34 15.84
N ALA A 230 -68.24 23.43 15.41
CA ALA A 230 -68.77 24.57 14.67
C ALA A 230 -68.74 25.90 15.46
N LYS A 231 -68.70 27.00 14.69
CA LYS A 231 -68.74 28.39 15.14
C LYS A 231 -69.77 28.62 16.26
N ARG A 232 -69.35 29.29 17.35
CA ARG A 232 -70.27 29.96 18.28
C ARG A 232 -70.24 31.46 18.02
N SER A 233 -71.39 32.11 18.15
CA SER A 233 -71.68 33.42 17.56
C SER A 233 -71.11 34.60 18.35
N TYR A 234 -71.02 35.71 17.62
CA TYR A 234 -70.91 37.07 18.14
C TYR A 234 -72.18 37.44 18.90
N ASP A 235 -72.08 37.76 20.19
CA ASP A 235 -72.89 38.77 20.92
C ASP A 235 -72.62 38.70 22.44
N ASP A 236 -72.99 39.80 23.11
CA ASP A 236 -73.11 40.05 24.56
C ASP A 236 -71.90 40.56 25.41
N LEU A 237 -72.06 41.84 25.82
CA LEU A 237 -71.67 42.50 27.08
C LEU A 237 -70.21 42.94 27.36
N ARG A 238 -69.95 44.25 27.09
CA ARG A 238 -69.84 45.34 28.10
C ARG A 238 -69.62 44.85 29.55
N THR A 239 -68.63 45.27 30.34
CA THR A 239 -68.22 46.63 30.79
C THR A 239 -66.79 46.57 31.37
N ASP A 240 -66.12 47.60 31.91
CA ASP A 240 -65.82 49.01 31.57
C ASP A 240 -64.66 49.43 32.57
N ASP A 241 -63.89 50.50 32.29
CA ASP A 241 -62.68 50.99 33.03
C ASP A 241 -61.43 50.05 33.09
N ASP A 242 -60.18 50.52 33.23
CA ASP A 242 -59.66 51.84 33.65
C ASP A 242 -58.38 52.29 32.88
N SER A 243 -57.90 53.50 33.18
CA SER A 243 -56.98 54.37 32.43
C SER A 243 -55.45 54.09 32.60
N PRO A 244 -54.52 54.91 32.02
CA PRO A 244 -53.22 54.43 31.49
C PRO A 244 -51.98 54.90 32.27
N HIS A 245 -50.78 54.47 31.81
CA HIS A 245 -49.49 55.20 31.86
C HIS A 245 -48.57 54.60 30.77
N SER A 246 -48.00 55.33 29.79
CA SER A 246 -46.87 56.30 29.85
C SER A 246 -45.60 55.73 30.51
N ASP A 247 -44.38 55.90 30.02
CA ASP A 247 -43.80 56.50 28.80
C ASP A 247 -42.30 56.12 28.79
N SER A 248 -41.62 56.15 27.62
CA SER A 248 -40.15 56.33 27.47
C SER A 248 -39.18 55.31 28.14
N GLU A 249 -37.92 55.11 27.71
CA GLU A 249 -37.07 55.67 26.64
C GLU A 249 -36.50 54.54 25.75
#